data_AF-A0A8T6LPJ0-F1
#
_entry.id   AF-A0A8T6LPJ0-F1
#
_cell.length_a   1.000
_cell.length_b   1.000
_cell.length_c   1.000
_cell.angle_alpha   90.00
_cell.angle_beta   90.00
_cell.angle_gamma   90.00
#
_symmetry.space_group_name_H-M   'P 1'
#
loop_
_entity.id
_entity.type
_entity.pdbx_description
1 polymer ?
#
loop_
_entity_poly.entity_id
_entity_poly.type
_entity_poly.pdbx_seq_one_letter_code
_entity_poly.pdbx_strand_id
1 'polypeptide(L)' 'MALTCNIGAAGKAARLRVGIMGVAAGLGLALFVGIGVLPSIGWWAVAASVAGGSFAIWEARAGWCIVRAMGFKTPV' A
#
# COMPACT_ATOMS: atom_id res chain seq x y z
N MET A 1 -4.68 -22.09 5.82
CA MET A 1 -5.28 -21.38 6.99
C MET A 1 -5.77 -20.04 6.47
N ALA A 2 -7.06 -19.71 6.62
CA ALA A 2 -7.60 -18.41 6.19
C ALA A 2 -7.18 -17.32 7.17
N LEU A 3 -6.79 -16.14 6.67
CA LEU A 3 -6.51 -14.97 7.51
C LEU A 3 -7.82 -14.55 8.21
N THR A 4 -7.78 -14.35 9.53
CA THR A 4 -8.97 -13.95 10.30
C THR A 4 -9.34 -12.51 9.95
N CYS A 5 -10.60 -12.25 9.62
CA CYS A 5 -11.02 -10.88 9.33
C CYS A 5 -10.86 -10.00 10.58
N ASN A 6 -10.08 -8.92 10.53
CA ASN A 6 -9.89 -7.99 11.67
C ASN A 6 -10.27 -6.53 11.38
N ILE A 7 -10.62 -6.22 10.13
CA ILE A 7 -10.89 -4.86 9.66
C ILE A 7 -12.33 -4.74 9.16
N GLY A 8 -13.02 -3.69 9.62
CA GLY A 8 -14.38 -3.39 9.19
C GLY A 8 -14.44 -2.82 7.77
N ALA A 9 -15.66 -2.58 7.27
CA ALA A 9 -15.88 -2.04 5.92
C ALA A 9 -15.19 -0.68 5.71
N ALA A 10 -15.21 0.21 6.72
CA ALA A 10 -14.53 1.50 6.68
C ALA A 10 -13.01 1.35 6.54
N GLY A 11 -12.39 0.52 7.39
CA GLY A 11 -10.96 0.24 7.30
C GLY A 11 -10.54 -0.43 5.98
N LYS A 12 -11.36 -1.34 5.44
CA LYS A 12 -11.12 -1.92 4.10
C LYS A 12 -11.09 -0.84 3.02
N ALA A 13 -12.08 0.07 3.02
CA ALA A 13 -12.13 1.17 2.06
C ALA A 13 -10.95 2.13 2.21
N ALA A 14 -10.55 2.47 3.43
CA ALA A 14 -9.39 3.31 3.70
C ALA A 14 -8.10 2.68 3.16
N ARG A 15 -7.85 1.40 3.48
CA ARG A 15 -6.67 0.65 2.99
C ARG A 15 -6.64 0.54 1.47
N LEU A 16 -7.78 0.28 0.84
CA LEU A 16 -7.88 0.22 -0.61
C LEU A 16 -7.52 1.56 -1.26
N ARG A 17 -8.06 2.67 -0.74
CA ARG A 17 -7.77 4.02 -1.25
C ARG A 17 -6.29 4.38 -1.10
N VAL A 18 -5.72 4.16 0.08
CA VAL A 18 -4.30 4.41 0.33
C VAL A 18 -3.42 3.54 -0.56
N GLY A 19 -3.79 2.27 -0.74
CA GLY A 19 -3.06 1.36 -1.62
C GLY A 19 -3.07 1.80 -3.08
N ILE A 20 -4.23 2.20 -3.61
CA ILE A 20 -4.37 2.74 -4.97
C ILE A 20 -3.54 4.03 -5.13
N MET A 21 -3.64 4.96 -4.18
CA MET A 21 -2.84 6.19 -4.19
C MET A 21 -1.34 5.91 -4.14
N GLY A 22 -0.91 4.92 -3.34
CA GLY A 22 0.49 4.51 -3.24
C GLY A 22 1.03 3.93 -4.54
N VAL A 23 0.25 3.06 -5.21
CA VAL A 23 0.63 2.53 -6.54
C VAL A 23 0.66 3.66 -7.58
N ALA A 24 -0.35 4.53 -7.61
CA ALA A 24 -0.40 5.65 -8.55
C ALA A 24 0.78 6.62 -8.35
N ALA A 25 1.12 6.93 -7.10
CA ALA A 25 2.29 7.74 -6.76
C ALA A 25 3.61 7.05 -7.19
N GLY A 26 3.73 5.74 -6.97
CA GLY A 26 4.87 4.95 -7.43
C GLY A 26 5.05 4.96 -8.95
N LEU A 27 3.95 4.85 -9.70
CA LEU A 27 3.96 4.97 -11.17
C LEU A 27 4.35 6.39 -11.62
N GLY A 28 3.83 7.42 -10.95
CA GLY A 28 4.26 8.81 -11.20
C GLY A 28 5.76 8.98 -10.98
N LEU A 29 6.28 8.49 -9.85
CA LEU A 29 7.72 8.48 -9.55
C LEU A 29 8.53 7.71 -10.61
N ALA A 30 8.02 6.59 -11.12
CA ALA A 30 8.68 5.80 -12.16
C ALA A 30 8.86 6.61 -13.44
N LEU A 31 7.87 7.43 -13.81
CA LEU A 31 7.98 8.34 -14.95
C LEU A 31 9.11 9.36 -14.72
N PHE A 32 9.16 10.02 -13.57
CA PHE A 32 10.19 11.01 -13.27
C PHE A 32 11.61 10.43 -13.24
N VAL A 33 11.77 9.21 -12.70
CA VAL A 33 13.06 8.51 -12.74
C VAL A 33 13.41 8.07 -14.16
N GLY A 34 12.42 7.58 -14.93
CA GLY A 34 12.60 7.11 -16.32
C GLY A 34 13.00 8.22 -17.30
N ILE A 35 12.51 9.44 -17.11
CA ILE A 35 12.90 10.62 -17.92
C ILE A 35 14.18 11.31 -17.40
N GLY A 36 14.81 10.77 -16.35
CA GLY A 36 16.08 11.28 -15.81
C GLY A 36 15.96 12.54 -14.94
N VAL A 37 14.74 12.93 -14.51
CA VAL A 37 14.54 14.05 -13.58
C VAL A 37 14.99 13.67 -12.16
N LEU A 38 14.82 12.40 -11.78
CA LEU A 38 15.33 11.86 -10.52
C LEU A 38 16.52 10.92 -10.74
N PRO A 39 17.42 10.79 -9.74
CA PRO A 39 18.54 9.86 -9.79
C PRO A 39 18.06 8.41 -9.86
N SER A 40 18.90 7.52 -10.39
CA SER A 40 18.59 6.09 -10.56
C SER A 40 18.25 5.37 -9.25
N ILE A 41 18.73 5.85 -8.10
CA ILE A 41 18.33 5.35 -6.78
C ILE A 41 16.83 5.51 -6.52
N GLY A 42 16.15 6.42 -7.23
CA GLY A 42 14.69 6.60 -7.17
C GLY A 42 13.89 5.37 -7.57
N TRP A 43 14.47 4.42 -8.32
CA TRP A 43 13.82 3.14 -8.60
C TRP A 43 13.50 2.33 -7.33
N TRP A 44 14.28 2.48 -6.25
CA TRP A 44 13.96 1.87 -4.97
C TRP A 44 12.71 2.48 -4.34
N ALA A 45 12.53 3.79 -4.45
CA ALA A 45 11.32 4.47 -3.99
C ALA A 45 10.10 4.03 -4.81
N VAL A 46 10.24 3.91 -6.14
CA VAL A 46 9.20 3.34 -7.02
C VAL A 46 8.81 1.93 -6.56
N ALA A 47 9.79 1.05 -6.38
CA ALA A 47 9.57 -0.33 -5.96
C ALA A 47 8.87 -0.39 -4.59
N ALA A 48 9.32 0.41 -3.62
CA ALA A 48 8.72 0.49 -2.29
C ALA A 48 7.28 1.01 -2.33
N SER A 49 7.00 2.07 -3.10
CA SER A 49 5.65 2.63 -3.24
C SER A 49 4.70 1.65 -3.92
N VAL A 50 5.13 0.99 -4.99
CA VAL A 50 4.31 0.01 -5.70
C VAL A 50 4.09 -1.23 -4.83
N ALA A 51 5.14 -1.79 -4.21
CA ALA A 51 5.01 -2.96 -3.35
C ALA A 51 4.15 -2.66 -2.12
N GLY A 52 4.39 -1.54 -1.42
CA GLY A 52 3.61 -1.11 -0.27
C GLY A 52 2.15 -0.81 -0.61
N GLY A 53 1.90 -0.13 -1.74
CA GLY A 53 0.55 0.15 -2.22
C GLY A 53 -0.20 -1.13 -2.60
N SER A 54 0.45 -2.05 -3.30
CA SER A 54 -0.10 -3.37 -3.67
C SER A 54 -0.44 -4.20 -2.43
N PHE A 55 0.43 -4.17 -1.42
CA PHE A 55 0.21 -4.84 -0.15
C PHE A 55 -1.01 -4.30 0.59
N ALA A 56 -1.18 -2.96 0.66
CA ALA A 56 -2.35 -2.35 1.26
C ALA A 56 -3.66 -2.70 0.52
N ILE A 57 -3.63 -2.81 -0.81
CA ILE A 57 -4.77 -3.30 -1.61
C ILE A 57 -5.10 -4.75 -1.25
N TRP A 58 -4.09 -5.62 -1.13
CA TRP A 58 -4.29 -7.02 -0.78
C TRP A 58 -4.88 -7.18 0.63
N GLU A 59 -4.38 -6.44 1.61
CA GLU A 59 -4.93 -6.40 2.97
C GLU A 59 -6.42 -6.00 2.97
N ALA A 60 -6.77 -4.96 2.22
CA ALA A 60 -8.17 -4.51 2.07
C ALA A 60 -9.07 -5.61 1.49
N ARG A 61 -8.60 -6.32 0.45
CA ARG A 61 -9.34 -7.41 -0.21
C ARG A 61 -9.50 -8.62 0.72
N ALA A 62 -8.43 -9.04 1.38
CA ALA A 62 -8.45 -10.12 2.36
C ALA A 62 -9.33 -9.79 3.58
N GLY A 63 -9.56 -8.50 3.87
CA GLY A 63 -10.21 -8.09 5.11
C GLY A 63 -9.34 -8.33 6.31
N TRP A 64 -8.03 -8.24 6.12
CA TRP A 64 -7.04 -8.51 7.15
C TRP A 64 -6.00 -7.39 7.16
N CYS A 65 -5.57 -6.98 8.34
CA CYS A 65 -4.61 -5.91 8.54
C CYS A 65 -3.49 -6.40 9.46
N ILE A 66 -2.26 -6.42 8.97
CA ILE A 66 -1.08 -6.90 9.71
C ILE A 66 -0.83 -6.06 10.95
N VAL A 67 -1.02 -4.74 10.86
CA VAL A 67 -0.81 -3.79 11.95
C VAL A 67 -1.73 -4.11 13.13
N ARG A 68 -3.01 -4.41 12.86
CA ARG A 68 -3.96 -4.85 13.89
C ARG A 68 -3.64 -6.25 14.40
N ALA A 69 -3.18 -7.15 13.53
CA ALA A 69 -2.76 -8.50 13.94
C ALA A 69 -1.53 -8.48 14.86
N MET A 70 -0.64 -7.49 14.72
CA MET A 70 0.47 -7.22 15.63
C MET A 70 0.04 -6.54 16.94
N GLY A 71 -1.26 -6.25 17.13
CA GLY A 71 -1.81 -5.67 18.35
C GLY A 71 -1.93 -4.15 18.38
N PHE A 72 -1.59 -3.44 17.28
CA PHE A 72 -1.73 -1.99 17.23
C PHE A 72 -3.19 -1.57 17.04
N LYS A 73 -3.69 -0.71 17.95
CA LYS A 73 -4.99 -0.07 17.80
C LYS A 73 -4.92 0.98 16.70
N THR A 74 -5.67 0.75 15.64
CA THR A 74 -5.88 1.71 14.56
C THR A 74 -7.31 2.27 14.68
N PRO A 75 -7.49 3.60 14.56
CA PRO A 75 -8.79 4.25 14.79
C PRO A 75 -9.84 3.94 13.71
N VAL A 76 -9.41 3.36 12.59
CA VAL A 76 -10.23 3.01 11.41
C VAL A 76 -10.49 1.52 11.28
#